data_AF-A0A2Z6PIP8-F1
#
_entry.id   AF-A0A2Z6PIP8-F1
#
_cell.length_a   1.000
_cell.length_b   1.000
_cell.length_c   1.000
_cell.angle_alpha   90.00
_cell.angle_beta   90.00
_cell.angle_gamma   90.00
#
_symmetry.space_group_name_H-M   'P 1'
#
loop_
_entity.id
_entity.type
_entity.pdbx_description
1 polymer ?
#
loop_
_entity_poly.entity_id
_entity_poly.type
_entity_poly.pdbx_seq_one_letter_code
_entity_poly.pdbx_strand_id
1 'polypeptide(L)'
;MTPLTMAASYGRSDMARHLFNHNIDILEEEEMNALFFICIKNDLYDLALQMVGKKSTLALIRNKNNETGLHVLARKPFGLGKSW
;
A
#
# COMPACT_ATOMS: atom_id res chain seq x y z
N MET A 1 -8.33 13.41 1.47
CA MET A 1 -8.65 12.07 2.00
C MET A 1 -9.82 11.52 1.19
N THR A 2 -9.62 10.40 0.50
CA THR A 2 -10.61 9.72 -0.36
C THR A 2 -11.10 8.42 0.30
N PRO A 3 -12.26 7.86 -0.11
CA PRO A 3 -12.73 6.57 0.41
C PRO A 3 -11.70 5.44 0.30
N LEU A 4 -10.95 5.38 -0.82
CA LEU A 4 -9.87 4.40 -1.02
C LEU A 4 -8.75 4.59 0.01
N THR A 5 -8.27 5.82 0.20
CA THR A 5 -7.21 6.09 1.19
C THR A 5 -7.67 5.84 2.62
N MET A 6 -8.96 6.05 2.94
CA MET A 6 -9.53 5.69 4.24
C MET A 6 -9.54 4.17 4.44
N ALA A 7 -10.10 3.42 3.48
CA ALA A 7 -10.14 1.95 3.56
C ALA A 7 -8.74 1.36 3.78
N ALA A 8 -7.74 1.85 3.02
CA ALA A 8 -6.36 1.40 3.17
C ALA A 8 -5.74 1.79 4.53
N SER A 9 -6.00 3.01 5.01
CA SER A 9 -5.48 3.49 6.31
C SER A 9 -6.06 2.76 7.52
N TYR A 10 -7.27 2.19 7.37
CA TYR A 10 -7.94 1.43 8.44
C TYR A 10 -7.83 -0.09 8.26
N GLY A 11 -6.96 -0.60 7.39
CA GLY A 11 -6.77 -2.05 7.25
C GLY A 11 -7.93 -2.77 6.55
N ARG A 12 -8.84 -2.07 5.87
CA ARG A 12 -10.03 -2.65 5.22
C ARG A 12 -9.67 -3.23 3.85
N SER A 13 -8.91 -4.32 3.84
CA SER A 13 -8.30 -4.90 2.64
C SER A 13 -9.28 -5.14 1.48
N ASP A 14 -10.44 -5.77 1.74
CA ASP A 14 -11.42 -6.05 0.68
C ASP A 14 -12.01 -4.78 0.08
N MET A 15 -12.33 -3.79 0.92
CA MET A 15 -12.89 -2.52 0.49
C MET A 15 -11.85 -1.68 -0.25
N ALA A 16 -10.61 -1.66 0.23
CA ALA A 16 -9.51 -0.97 -0.43
C ALA A 16 -9.23 -1.58 -1.82
N ARG A 17 -9.20 -2.91 -1.93
CA ARG A 17 -9.02 -3.61 -3.21
C ARG A 17 -10.19 -3.35 -4.17
N HIS A 18 -11.42 -3.41 -3.67
CA HIS A 18 -12.62 -3.12 -4.47
C HIS A 18 -12.57 -1.70 -5.04
N LEU A 19 -12.30 -0.69 -4.21
CA LEU A 19 -12.21 0.71 -4.64
C LEU A 19 -11.01 0.94 -5.57
N PHE A 20 -9.85 0.33 -5.31
CA PHE A 20 -8.68 0.46 -6.18
C PHE A 20 -8.98 0.02 -7.62
N ASN A 21 -9.65 -1.12 -7.79
CA ASN A 21 -10.00 -1.63 -9.13
C ASN A 21 -10.94 -0.70 -9.92
N HIS A 22 -11.73 0.14 -9.25
CA HIS A 22 -12.62 1.11 -9.90
C HIS A 22 -11.97 2.48 -10.13
N ASN A 23 -10.88 2.77 -9.42
CA ASN A 23 -10.27 4.09 -9.39
C ASN A 23 -8.85 4.12 -9.99
N ILE A 24 -8.27 2.99 -10.39
CA ILE A 24 -6.87 2.91 -10.81
C ILE A 24 -6.53 3.87 -11.97
N ASP A 25 -7.42 4.04 -12.93
CA ASP A 25 -7.18 4.85 -14.13
C ASP A 25 -7.27 6.37 -13.87
N ILE A 26 -7.79 6.77 -12.71
CA ILE A 26 -7.94 8.18 -12.32
C ILE A 26 -6.99 8.60 -11.20
N LEU A 27 -6.20 7.69 -10.66
CA LEU A 27 -5.22 8.02 -9.62
C LEU A 27 -4.03 8.72 -10.23
N GLU A 28 -3.76 9.93 -9.75
CA GLU A 28 -2.53 10.64 -10.07
C GLU A 28 -1.32 9.91 -9.50
N GLU A 29 -0.14 10.15 -10.09
CA GLU A 29 1.09 9.45 -9.68
C GLU A 29 1.41 9.64 -8.19
N GLU A 30 1.23 10.86 -7.66
CA GLU A 30 1.45 11.15 -6.24
C GLU A 30 0.46 10.40 -5.33
N GLU A 31 -0.80 10.26 -5.76
CA GLU A 31 -1.83 9.54 -5.02
C GLU A 31 -1.55 8.03 -4.99
N MET A 32 -1.14 7.48 -6.13
CA MET A 32 -0.75 6.08 -6.23
C MET A 32 0.51 5.77 -5.40
N ASN A 33 1.50 6.67 -5.41
CA ASN A 33 2.69 6.56 -4.57
C ASN A 33 2.34 6.59 -3.08
N ALA A 34 1.48 7.52 -2.65
CA ALA A 34 1.04 7.62 -1.26
C ALA A 34 0.25 6.38 -0.83
N LEU A 35 -0.70 5.92 -1.64
CA LEU A 35 -1.50 4.73 -1.39
C LEU A 35 -0.65 3.48 -1.23
N PHE A 36 0.39 3.32 -2.05
CA PHE A 36 1.32 2.19 -1.96
C PHE A 36 1.97 2.08 -0.57
N PHE A 37 2.50 3.19 -0.05
CA PHE A 37 3.09 3.22 1.29
C PHE A 37 2.04 3.04 2.41
N ILE A 38 0.82 3.53 2.22
CA ILE A 38 -0.29 3.29 3.17
C ILE A 38 -0.62 1.80 3.25
N CYS A 39 -0.65 1.10 2.12
CA CYS A 39 -0.95 -0.33 2.07
C CYS A 39 0.10 -1.14 2.86
N ILE A 40 1.40 -0.88 2.63
CA ILE A 40 2.49 -1.57 3.36
C ILE A 40 2.41 -1.28 4.87
N LYS A 41 2.18 -0.01 5.25
CA LYS A 41 2.07 0.38 6.67
C LYS A 41 0.90 -0.30 7.38
N ASN A 42 -0.17 -0.63 6.68
CA ASN A 42 -1.39 -1.22 7.25
C ASN A 42 -1.59 -2.69 6.91
N ASP A 43 -0.54 -3.39 6.48
CA ASP A 43 -0.56 -4.84 6.21
C ASP A 43 -1.46 -5.27 5.03
N LEU A 44 -1.78 -4.35 4.10
CA LEU A 44 -2.48 -4.66 2.84
C LEU A 44 -1.49 -5.12 1.76
N TYR A 45 -0.75 -6.21 2.03
CA TYR A 45 0.31 -6.69 1.15
C TYR A 45 -0.18 -7.13 -0.23
N ASP A 46 -1.34 -7.78 -0.30
CA ASP A 46 -1.93 -8.22 -1.58
C ASP A 46 -2.24 -7.03 -2.50
N LEU A 47 -2.78 -5.94 -1.93
CA LEU A 47 -3.06 -4.73 -2.69
C LEU A 47 -1.77 -4.01 -3.10
N ALA A 48 -0.79 -3.91 -2.19
CA ALA A 48 0.52 -3.33 -2.52
C ALA A 48 1.21 -4.11 -3.66
N LEU A 49 1.12 -5.44 -3.65
CA LEU A 49 1.65 -6.29 -4.72
C LEU A 49 0.88 -6.11 -6.03
N GLN A 50 -0.44 -6.00 -5.97
CA GLN A 50 -1.27 -5.69 -7.14
C GLN A 50 -0.86 -4.35 -7.77
N MET A 51 -0.61 -3.32 -6.96
CA MET A 51 -0.16 -2.01 -7.43
C MET A 51 1.19 -2.09 -8.13
N VAL A 52 2.17 -2.82 -7.57
CA VAL A 52 3.48 -3.05 -8.22
C VAL A 52 3.32 -3.83 -9.54
N GLY A 53 2.40 -4.79 -9.59
CA GLY A 53 2.07 -5.50 -10.83
C GLY A 53 1.49 -4.60 -11.93
N LYS A 54 0.83 -3.51 -11.55
CA LYS A 54 0.30 -2.49 -12.49
C LYS A 54 1.34 -1.43 -12.85
N LYS A 55 2.18 -1.02 -11.88
CA LYS A 55 3.24 -0.02 -12.06
C LYS A 55 4.49 -0.47 -11.32
N SER A 56 5.38 -1.16 -12.02
CA SER A 56 6.60 -1.75 -11.44
C SER A 56 7.55 -0.73 -10.82
N THR A 57 7.52 0.53 -11.29
CA THR A 57 8.34 1.61 -10.73
C THR A 57 8.02 1.92 -9.27
N LEU A 58 6.83 1.56 -8.77
CA LEU A 58 6.46 1.67 -7.35
C LEU A 58 7.39 0.87 -6.42
N ALA A 59 8.05 -0.18 -6.90
CA ALA A 59 9.02 -0.92 -6.08
C ALA A 59 10.27 -0.08 -5.74
N LEU A 60 10.57 0.94 -6.55
CA LEU A 60 11.81 1.72 -6.48
C LEU A 60 11.58 3.14 -5.93
N ILE A 61 10.33 3.62 -5.85
CA ILE A 61 10.05 4.96 -5.32
C ILE A 61 10.49 5.07 -3.86
N ARG A 62 10.84 6.30 -3.48
CA ARG A 62 11.25 6.64 -2.12
C ARG A 62 10.25 7.61 -1.49
N ASN A 63 9.85 7.34 -0.25
CA ASN A 63 9.00 8.24 0.50
C ASN A 63 9.78 9.48 1.00
N LYS A 64 9.11 10.34 1.77
CA LYS A 64 9.72 11.56 2.36
C LYS A 64 10.90 11.29 3.31
N ASN A 65 11.04 10.05 3.80
CA ASN A 65 12.17 9.61 4.64
C ASN A 65 13.27 8.90 3.81
N ASN A 66 13.21 8.99 2.48
CA ASN A 66 14.12 8.29 1.57
C ASN A 66 14.00 6.75 1.61
N GLU A 67 12.89 6.20 2.13
CA GLU A 67 12.65 4.75 2.27
C GLU A 67 11.88 4.20 1.05
N THR A 68 12.29 3.04 0.54
CA THR A 68 11.49 2.26 -0.43
C THR A 68 10.43 1.42 0.29
N GLY A 69 9.51 0.81 -0.46
CA GLY A 69 8.53 -0.13 0.11
C GLY A 69 9.16 -1.26 0.93
N LEU A 70 10.31 -1.80 0.49
CA LEU A 70 11.04 -2.83 1.23
C LEU A 70 11.61 -2.34 2.56
N HIS A 71 12.11 -1.11 2.63
CA HIS A 71 12.59 -0.52 3.89
C HIS A 71 11.44 -0.41 4.90
N VAL A 72 10.26 0.03 4.44
CA VAL A 72 9.07 0.14 5.30
C VAL A 72 8.60 -1.23 5.76
N LEU A 73 8.59 -2.23 4.87
CA LEU A 73 8.20 -3.61 5.16
C LEU A 73 9.13 -4.25 6.22
N ALA A 74 10.44 -4.05 6.12
CA ALA A 74 11.43 -4.64 7.04
C ALA A 74 11.26 -4.20 8.51
N ARG A 75 10.52 -3.13 8.78
CA ARG A 75 10.22 -2.63 10.14
C ARG A 75 9.05 -3.37 10.79
N LYS A 76 8.29 -4.15 10.03
CA LYS A 76 7.18 -4.93 10.55
C LYS A 76 7.73 -6.09 11.40
N PRO A 77 7.17 -6.34 12.60
CA PRO A 77 7.53 -7.55 13.32
C PRO A 77 7.08 -8.75 12.48
N PHE A 78 8.05 -9.48 11.92
CA PHE A 78 7.80 -10.83 11.41
C PHE A 78 7.12 -11.58 12.54
N GLY A 79 5.96 -12.20 12.29
CA GLY A 79 4.97 -12.61 13.29
C GLY A 79 5.38 -13.64 14.36
N LEU A 80 6.59 -13.59 14.91
CA LEU A 80 7.09 -14.36 16.05
C LEU A 80 6.35 -14.07 17.37
N GLY A 81 5.26 -13.29 17.35
CA GLY A 81 4.49 -12.91 18.53
C GLY A 81 2.99 -13.20 18.46
N LYS A 82 2.48 -13.86 17.42
CA LYS A 82 1.09 -14.34 17.42
C LYS A 82 1.07 -15.85 17.62
N SER A 83 1.12 -16.27 18.89
CA SER A 83 0.66 -17.60 19.29
C SER A 83 -0.84 -17.68 18.99
N TRP A 84 -1.22 -18.70 18.23
CA TRP A 84 -2.58 -19.15 17.97
C TRP A 84 -3.22 -19.68 19.26
#